data_AF-A0A8H6A044-F1
#
_entry.id   AF-A0A8H6A044-F1
#
_cell.length_a   1.000
_cell.length_b   1.000
_cell.length_c   1.000
_cell.angle_alpha   90.00
_cell.angle_beta   90.00
_cell.angle_gamma   90.00
#
_symmetry.space_group_name_H-M   'P 1'
#
loop_
_entity.id
_entity.type
_entity.pdbx_description
1 polymer ?
#
loop_
_entity_poly.entity_id
_entity_poly.type
_entity_poly.pdbx_seq_one_letter_code
_entity_poly.pdbx_strand_id
1 'polypeptide(L)'
;MQSASIGNLDSGSDGNAPFVIGTDGVLRNLTQDWDLIGAIGLPPRLIKAFLDRTTFDQEIDDMFRGADGTRVPQEQWWKPDPSLLPPPMTVEEKARIEKANEENKEVIQENIMEMESR
;
A
#
# COMPACT_ATOMS: atom_id res chain seq x y z
N MET A 1 -11.95 13.46 -11.83
CA MET A 1 -12.48 12.90 -10.57
C MET A 1 -11.26 12.74 -9.70
N GLN A 2 -11.15 13.55 -8.64
CA GLN A 2 -9.91 13.74 -7.88
C GLN A 2 -9.62 12.47 -7.09
N SER A 3 -8.42 11.92 -7.23
CA SER A 3 -7.88 11.00 -6.23
C SER A 3 -7.63 11.81 -4.96
N ALA A 4 -8.03 11.31 -3.80
CA ALA A 4 -7.16 11.55 -2.66
C ALA A 4 -6.24 10.34 -2.61
N SER A 5 -4.93 10.60 -2.74
CA SER A 5 -4.02 9.64 -2.16
C SER A 5 -4.30 9.69 -0.67
N ILE A 6 -4.66 8.56 -0.07
CA ILE A 6 -4.32 8.39 1.33
C ILE A 6 -2.79 8.25 1.34
N GLY A 7 -2.07 9.35 1.12
CA GLY A 7 -0.62 9.45 1.32
C GLY A 7 -0.23 9.27 2.80
N ASN A 8 -1.24 9.21 3.68
CA ASN A 8 -1.12 9.02 5.12
C ASN A 8 -1.59 7.64 5.59
N LEU A 9 -1.66 6.63 4.69
CA LEU A 9 -1.62 5.26 5.16
C LEU A 9 -0.16 5.05 5.53
N ASP A 10 0.15 5.39 6.78
CA ASP A 10 1.33 4.90 7.46
C ASP A 10 1.34 3.40 7.20
N SER A 11 2.18 2.98 6.25
CA SER A 11 2.34 1.59 5.85
C SER A 11 2.96 0.77 6.99
N GLY A 12 3.22 1.40 8.14
CA GLY A 12 3.48 0.72 9.39
C GLY A 12 4.70 -0.18 9.29
N SER A 13 5.79 0.34 8.73
CA SER A 13 7.17 -0.06 9.05
C SER A 13 8.12 0.41 7.94
N ASP A 14 9.12 1.19 8.34
CA ASP A 14 10.53 1.04 8.00
C ASP A 14 10.83 -0.19 7.10
N GLY A 15 10.82 0.00 5.79
CA GLY A 15 11.42 -0.91 4.81
C GLY A 15 10.76 -2.30 4.64
N ASN A 16 9.58 -2.38 4.02
CA ASN A 16 9.31 -3.30 2.90
C ASN A 16 7.87 -3.12 2.36
N ALA A 17 7.76 -2.78 1.08
CA ALA A 17 6.55 -2.73 0.24
C ALA A 17 5.29 -2.04 0.84
N PRO A 18 4.97 -0.78 0.47
CA PRO A 18 3.76 -0.13 0.94
C PRO A 18 2.51 -0.85 0.41
N PHE A 19 1.61 -1.23 1.31
CA PHE A 19 0.25 -1.62 0.98
C PHE A 19 -0.56 -0.38 0.59
N VAL A 20 -1.10 -0.35 -0.63
CA VAL A 20 -1.93 0.76 -1.13
C VAL A 20 -3.33 0.26 -1.41
N ILE A 21 -4.35 0.89 -0.83
CA ILE A 21 -5.74 0.65 -1.18
C ILE A 21 -6.24 1.78 -2.09
N GLY A 22 -6.71 1.41 -3.30
CA GLY A 22 -7.35 2.38 -4.19
C GLY A 22 -8.82 2.60 -3.79
N THR A 23 -9.40 3.73 -4.19
CA THR A 23 -10.85 4.00 -3.99
C THR A 23 -11.76 3.06 -4.78
N ASP A 24 -11.17 2.22 -5.63
CA ASP A 24 -11.81 1.07 -6.26
C ASP A 24 -11.99 -0.13 -5.32
N GLY A 25 -11.44 -0.06 -4.10
CA GLY A 25 -11.52 -1.11 -3.09
C GLY A 25 -10.51 -2.24 -3.28
N VAL A 26 -9.54 -2.08 -4.19
CA VAL A 26 -8.49 -3.08 -4.43
C VAL A 26 -7.24 -2.70 -3.64
N LEU A 27 -6.79 -3.63 -2.80
CA LEU A 27 -5.54 -3.55 -2.06
C LEU A 27 -4.39 -4.06 -2.93
N ARG A 28 -3.31 -3.31 -3.01
CA ARG A 28 -2.16 -3.55 -3.89
C ARG A 28 -0.86 -3.49 -3.10
N ASN A 29 0.09 -4.33 -3.51
CA ASN A 29 1.45 -4.38 -3.00
C ASN A 29 2.40 -3.89 -4.08
N LEU A 30 3.21 -2.89 -3.72
CA LEU A 30 4.16 -2.26 -4.62
C LEU A 30 5.60 -2.57 -4.21
N THR A 31 6.49 -2.76 -5.18
CA THR A 31 7.95 -2.73 -4.92
C THR A 31 8.40 -1.32 -4.53
N GLN A 32 9.66 -1.17 -4.14
CA GLN A 32 10.29 0.16 -4.00
C GLN A 32 10.34 0.92 -5.33
N ASP A 33 10.30 0.22 -6.46
CA ASP A 33 10.20 0.82 -7.80
C ASP A 33 8.77 0.95 -8.30
N TRP A 34 7.80 0.63 -7.46
CA TRP A 34 6.36 0.74 -7.69
C TRP A 34 5.78 -0.19 -8.74
N ASP A 35 6.48 -1.30 -8.95
CA ASP A 35 5.92 -2.41 -9.69
C ASP A 35 4.91 -3.15 -8.80
N LEU A 36 3.79 -3.55 -9.41
CA LEU A 36 2.76 -4.34 -8.73
C LEU A 36 3.23 -5.79 -8.58
N ILE A 37 3.36 -6.24 -7.33
CA ILE A 37 3.75 -7.61 -7.00
C ILE A 37 2.59 -8.44 -6.44
N GLY A 38 1.51 -7.78 -6.00
CA GLY A 38 0.32 -8.43 -5.48
C GLY A 38 -0.89 -7.51 -5.52
N ALA A 39 -2.07 -8.10 -5.69
CA ALA A 39 -3.33 -7.36 -5.60
C ALA A 39 -4.48 -8.26 -5.16
N ILE A 40 -5.41 -7.69 -4.38
CA ILE A 40 -6.64 -8.37 -3.95
C ILE A 40 -7.79 -7.36 -3.83
N GLY A 41 -8.92 -7.68 -4.47
CA GLY A 41 -10.16 -6.94 -4.30
C GLY A 41 -10.78 -7.21 -2.93
N LEU A 42 -10.96 -6.15 -2.12
CA LEU A 42 -11.57 -6.27 -0.80
C LEU A 42 -13.09 -6.03 -0.88
N PRO A 43 -13.92 -6.85 -0.20
CA PRO A 43 -15.34 -6.53 -0.04
C PRO A 43 -15.53 -5.33 0.90
N PRO A 44 -16.68 -4.62 0.84
CA PRO A 44 -16.93 -3.40 1.62
C PRO A 44 -16.61 -3.51 3.12
N ARG A 45 -16.93 -4.66 3.74
CA ARG A 45 -16.63 -4.91 5.16
C ARG A 45 -15.13 -4.91 5.47
N LEU A 46 -14.28 -5.38 4.55
CA LEU A 46 -12.84 -5.43 4.74
C LEU A 46 -12.18 -4.09 4.37
N ILE A 47 -12.76 -3.34 3.43
CA ILE A 47 -12.37 -1.95 3.18
C ILE A 47 -12.55 -1.14 4.46
N LYS A 48 -13.74 -1.20 5.08
CA LYS A 48 -14.01 -0.50 6.33
C LYS A 48 -13.04 -0.90 7.45
N ALA A 49 -12.86 -2.21 7.65
CA ALA A 49 -11.91 -2.72 8.64
C ALA A 49 -10.47 -2.26 8.39
N PHE A 50 -10.07 -2.10 7.13
CA PHE A 50 -8.74 -1.61 6.74
C PHE A 50 -8.56 -0.13 7.08
N LEU A 51 -9.56 0.72 6.80
CA LEU A 51 -9.56 2.16 7.11
C LEU A 51 -9.55 2.41 8.62
N ASP A 52 -10.33 1.61 9.38
CA ASP A 52 -10.44 1.72 10.84
C ASP A 52 -9.16 1.31 11.61
N ARG A 53 -8.09 0.87 10.91
CA ARG A 53 -6.76 0.64 11.53
C ARG A 53 -6.04 1.93 11.90
N THR A 54 -6.47 3.04 11.34
CA THR A 54 -5.91 4.38 11.57
C THR A 54 -6.96 5.27 12.24
N THR A 55 -6.58 6.51 12.59
CA THR A 55 -7.55 7.47 13.12
C THR A 55 -8.63 7.73 12.08
N PHE A 56 -9.89 7.69 12.52
CA PHE A 56 -11.02 7.94 11.63
C PHE A 56 -10.93 9.32 10.97
N ASP A 57 -11.14 9.33 9.66
CA ASP A 57 -11.20 10.52 8.81
C ASP A 57 -12.45 10.42 7.91
N GLN A 58 -13.34 11.40 8.04
CA GLN A 58 -14.61 11.43 7.32
C GLN A 58 -14.42 11.62 5.81
N GLU A 59 -13.45 12.45 5.40
CA GLU A 59 -13.18 12.70 3.97
C GLU A 59 -12.68 11.42 3.31
N ILE A 60 -11.80 10.69 4.01
CA ILE A 60 -11.33 9.38 3.57
C ILE A 60 -12.50 8.39 3.48
N ASP A 61 -13.31 8.23 4.53
CA ASP A 61 -14.43 7.27 4.53
C ASP A 61 -15.42 7.54 3.38
N ASP A 62 -15.71 8.81 3.10
CA ASP A 62 -16.60 9.21 2.02
C ASP A 62 -16.06 8.89 0.62
N MET A 63 -14.74 8.89 0.41
CA MET A 63 -14.15 8.48 -0.87
C MET A 63 -14.34 6.99 -1.18
N PHE A 64 -14.46 6.15 -0.15
CA PHE A 64 -14.65 4.71 -0.30
C PHE A 64 -16.13 4.31 -0.29
N ARG A 65 -17.04 5.29 -0.23
CA ARG A 65 -18.48 5.05 -0.26
C ARG A 65 -18.89 4.32 -1.54
N GLY A 66 -19.39 3.10 -1.38
CA GLY A 66 -19.82 2.25 -2.49
C GLY A 66 -18.70 1.48 -3.19
N ALA A 67 -17.45 1.59 -2.71
CA ALA A 67 -16.34 0.80 -3.20
C ALA A 67 -16.54 -0.69 -2.87
N ASP A 68 -16.26 -1.55 -3.85
CA ASP A 68 -16.29 -3.01 -3.71
C ASP A 68 -15.25 -3.62 -4.65
N GLY A 69 -14.07 -3.90 -4.11
CA GLY A 69 -12.96 -4.44 -4.89
C GLY A 69 -13.25 -5.83 -5.48
N THR A 70 -14.21 -6.58 -4.92
CA THR A 70 -14.60 -7.91 -5.45
C THR A 70 -15.35 -7.82 -6.77
N ARG A 71 -15.84 -6.63 -7.12
CA ARG A 71 -16.54 -6.35 -8.39
C ARG A 71 -15.62 -5.78 -9.45
N VAL A 72 -14.39 -5.43 -9.11
CA VAL A 72 -13.42 -4.88 -10.05
C VAL A 72 -12.83 -6.02 -10.90
N PRO A 73 -12.86 -5.93 -12.24
CA PRO A 73 -12.19 -6.90 -13.12
C PRO A 73 -10.72 -7.09 -12.76
N GLN A 74 -10.26 -8.34 -12.76
CA GLN A 74 -8.91 -8.70 -12.31
C GLN A 74 -7.81 -8.02 -13.16
N GLU A 75 -8.07 -7.72 -14.43
CA GLU A 75 -7.15 -6.97 -15.28
C GLU A 75 -6.85 -5.57 -14.73
N GLN A 76 -7.85 -4.91 -14.14
CA GLN A 76 -7.71 -3.58 -13.53
C GLN A 76 -6.98 -3.63 -12.18
N TRP A 77 -6.82 -4.81 -11.58
CA TRP A 77 -6.01 -4.96 -10.37
C TRP A 77 -4.54 -4.71 -10.70
N TRP A 78 -4.09 -5.27 -11.82
CA TRP A 78 -2.70 -5.22 -12.32
C TRP A 78 -2.43 -4.03 -13.24
N LYS A 79 -3.47 -3.41 -13.78
CA LYS A 79 -3.39 -2.19 -14.59
C LYS A 79 -4.36 -1.14 -14.04
N PRO A 80 -4.12 -0.65 -12.82
CA PRO A 80 -4.98 0.38 -12.23
C PRO A 80 -4.89 1.68 -13.01
N ASP A 81 -5.90 2.52 -12.85
CA ASP A 81 -5.75 3.93 -13.17
C ASP A 81 -4.60 4.52 -12.32
N PRO A 82 -3.64 5.25 -12.91
CA PRO A 82 -2.53 5.84 -12.17
C PRO A 82 -2.95 6.72 -10.99
N SER A 83 -4.15 7.30 -11.01
CA SER A 83 -4.69 8.10 -9.90
C SER A 83 -5.01 7.27 -8.65
N LEU A 84 -5.13 5.94 -8.77
CA LEU A 84 -5.33 5.02 -7.65
C LEU A 84 -4.01 4.62 -6.96
N LEU A 85 -2.88 5.03 -7.52
CA LEU A 85 -1.56 4.80 -6.97
C LEU A 85 -1.03 6.10 -6.34
N PRO A 86 -0.13 6.02 -5.35
CA PRO A 86 0.60 7.20 -4.87
C PRO A 86 1.39 7.87 -6.02
N PRO A 87 2.05 9.04 -5.81
CA PRO A 87 3.01 9.65 -6.75
C PRO A 87 4.48 9.14 -6.62
N PRO A 88 5.20 8.77 -7.71
CA PRO A 88 6.47 8.03 -7.64
C PRO A 88 7.49 8.58 -6.67
N MET A 89 8.16 7.68 -5.92
CA MET A 89 9.25 8.09 -5.05
C MET A 89 10.32 8.82 -5.86
N THR A 90 10.75 9.96 -5.32
CA THR A 90 11.85 10.74 -5.85
C THR A 90 13.17 9.99 -5.73
N VAL A 91 14.16 10.37 -6.54
CA VAL A 91 15.52 9.80 -6.47
C VAL A 91 16.12 9.97 -5.07
N GLU A 92 15.83 11.09 -4.40
CA GLU A 92 16.32 11.36 -3.04
C GLU A 92 15.67 10.42 -2.00
N GLU A 93 14.35 10.21 -2.08
CA GLU A 93 13.65 9.26 -1.20
C GLU A 93 14.19 7.84 -1.35
N LYS A 94 14.41 7.40 -2.60
CA LYS A 94 15.03 6.10 -2.89
C LYS A 94 16.42 5.99 -2.26
N ALA A 95 17.27 7.00 -2.42
CA ALA A 95 18.61 7.01 -1.85
C ALA A 95 18.60 7.00 -0.30
N ARG A 96 17.63 7.69 0.34
CA ARG A 96 17.47 7.65 1.80
C ARG A 96 17.08 6.25 2.29
N ILE A 97 16.14 5.60 1.62
CA ILE A 97 15.71 4.23 1.95
C ILE A 97 16.84 3.24 1.73
N GLU A 98 17.56 3.33 0.61
CA GLU A 98 18.70 2.47 0.31
C GLU A 98 19.81 2.59 1.38
N LYS A 99 20.14 3.83 1.76
CA LYS A 99 21.09 4.10 2.84
C LYS A 99 20.63 3.51 4.17
N ALA A 100 19.36 3.72 4.55
CA ALA A 100 18.80 3.17 5.79
C ALA A 100 18.79 1.63 5.79
N ASN A 101 18.52 1.00 4.64
CA ASN A 101 18.56 -0.45 4.49
C ASN A 101 20.00 -1.00 4.62
N GLU A 102 20.99 -0.33 4.04
CA GLU A 102 22.39 -0.78 4.17
C GLU A 102 22.91 -0.57 5.61
N GLU A 103 22.55 0.54 6.26
CA GLU A 103 22.91 0.80 7.67
C GLU A 103 22.30 -0.24 8.63
N ASN A 104 21.13 -0.81 8.32
CA ASN A 104 20.41 -1.78 9.16
C ASN A 104 20.47 -3.22 8.63
N LYS A 105 21.32 -3.51 7.65
CA LYS A 105 21.32 -4.78 6.91
C LYS A 105 21.46 -6.02 7.79
N GLU A 106 22.29 -5.97 8.82
CA GLU A 106 22.50 -7.09 9.75
C GLU A 106 21.23 -7.41 10.54
N VAL A 107 20.55 -6.38 11.07
CA VAL A 107 19.29 -6.50 11.80
C VAL A 107 18.18 -7.04 10.90
N ILE A 108 18.12 -6.56 9.65
CA ILE A 108 17.16 -7.04 8.66
C ILE A 108 17.38 -8.54 8.37
N GLN A 109 18.64 -8.95 8.17
CA GLN A 109 18.98 -10.35 7.92
C GLN A 109 18.66 -11.26 9.11
N GLU A 110 18.97 -10.83 10.34
CA GLU A 110 18.63 -11.56 11.57
C GLU A 110 17.12 -11.80 11.68
N ASN A 111 16.31 -10.74 11.50
CA ASN A 111 14.85 -10.83 11.54
C ASN A 111 14.28 -11.79 10.49
N ILE A 112 14.85 -11.81 9.27
CA ILE A 112 14.44 -12.74 8.21
C ILE A 112 14.72 -14.18 8.63
N MET A 113 15.92 -14.47 9.15
CA MET A 113 16.28 -15.81 9.62
C MET A 113 15.37 -16.27 10.78
N GLU A 114 15.06 -15.39 11.73
CA GLU A 114 14.14 -15.71 12.82
C GLU A 114 12.74 -16.04 12.31
N MET A 115 12.22 -15.27 11.35
CA MET A 115 10.90 -15.52 10.75
C MET A 115 10.84 -16.88 10.04
N GLU A 116 11.87 -17.25 9.28
CA GLU A 116 11.94 -18.54 8.57
C GLU A 116 12.07 -19.75 9.51
N SER A 117 12.51 -19.52 10.75
CA SER A 117 12.68 -20.57 11.78
C SER A 117 11.41 -20.87 12.59
N ARG A 118 10.32 -20.10 12.41
CA ARG A 118 9.04 -20.25 13.11
C ARG A 118 8.02 -21.05 12.28
#